data_AF-A0A699Z6L6-F1
#
_entry.id   AF-A0A699Z6L6-F1
#
_cell.length_a   1.000
_cell.length_b   1.000
_cell.length_c   1.000
_cell.angle_alpha   90.00
_cell.angle_beta   90.00
_cell.angle_gamma   90.00
#
_symmetry.space_group_name_H-M   'P 1'
#
loop_
_entity.id
_entity.type
_entity.pdbx_description
1 polymer ?
#
loop_
_entity_poly.entity_id
_entity_poly.type
_entity_poly.pdbx_seq_one_letter_code
_entity_poly.pdbx_strand_id
1 'polypeptide(L)'
;MRAGGRRLFLATNSLWDYTNVAMNYVLDDKVGAYKSTDWLRFFDVVVVGCGKPGFFNSSGQLFHVDVKSGLLSNTDNGAPIIPVDEADRSEPAQPQPELPPGGMSPSQPRVFQGGCYRDLHRMLGVTSGEQVLYAGDHIYGDIVKAKKAIGWRTMLVVPELAVELKLQGETQMIQEELRVLRQQRGQLEDQIQRFEWALQQQGPNGDQDSQ
;
A
#
# COMPACT_ATOMS: atom_id res chain seq x y z
N MET A 1 -3.09 -15.67 -10.33
CA MET A 1 -2.26 -14.48 -10.65
C MET A 1 -1.02 -14.86 -11.46
N ARG A 2 -0.05 -15.60 -10.90
CA ARG A 2 1.15 -16.04 -11.65
C ARG A 2 0.84 -16.98 -12.83
N ALA A 3 -0.10 -17.92 -12.66
CA ALA A 3 -0.57 -18.78 -13.75
C ALA A 3 -1.18 -17.99 -14.94
N GLY A 4 -1.61 -16.74 -14.71
CA GLY A 4 -2.09 -15.84 -15.76
C GLY A 4 -1.01 -14.91 -16.32
N GLY A 5 0.28 -15.24 -16.13
CA GLY A 5 1.42 -14.46 -16.66
C GLY A 5 1.72 -13.16 -15.90
N ARG A 6 1.09 -12.90 -14.75
CA ARG A 6 1.33 -11.69 -13.96
C ARG A 6 2.50 -11.89 -13.00
N ARG A 7 3.32 -10.85 -12.84
CA ARG A 7 4.35 -10.76 -11.81
C ARG A 7 3.75 -10.27 -10.49
N LEU A 8 4.23 -10.80 -9.38
CA LEU A 8 3.80 -10.44 -8.03
C LEU A 8 4.99 -9.91 -7.23
N PHE A 9 4.75 -8.87 -6.43
CA PHE A 9 5.73 -8.38 -5.48
C PHE A 9 5.09 -8.15 -4.11
N LEU A 10 5.92 -8.17 -3.08
CA LEU A 10 5.56 -7.78 -1.72
C LEU A 10 6.37 -6.55 -1.34
N ALA A 11 5.73 -5.51 -0.82
CA ALA A 11 6.38 -4.31 -0.28
C ALA A 11 5.80 -3.98 1.10
N THR A 12 6.57 -4.24 2.15
CA THR A 12 6.14 -4.10 3.56
C THR A 12 7.09 -3.23 4.37
N ASN A 13 6.55 -2.54 5.38
CA ASN A 13 7.35 -1.77 6.34
C ASN A 13 8.00 -2.67 7.40
N SER A 14 7.51 -3.89 7.59
CA SER A 14 8.11 -4.87 8.51
C SER A 14 9.45 -5.37 8.00
N LEU A 15 10.36 -5.69 8.91
CA LEU A 15 11.66 -6.28 8.58
C LEU A 15 11.53 -7.78 8.23
N TRP A 16 12.63 -8.36 7.73
CA TRP A 16 12.67 -9.75 7.25
C TRP A 16 12.20 -10.77 8.29
N ASP A 17 12.71 -10.70 9.53
CA ASP A 17 12.45 -11.73 10.55
C ASP A 17 10.96 -11.86 10.86
N TYR A 18 10.28 -10.73 11.02
CA TYR A 18 8.84 -10.70 11.24
C TYR A 18 8.07 -11.14 9.99
N THR A 19 8.44 -10.61 8.83
CA THR A 19 7.76 -10.92 7.56
C THR A 19 7.83 -12.42 7.27
N ASN A 20 8.99 -13.04 7.46
CA ASN A 20 9.16 -14.47 7.24
C ASN A 20 8.30 -15.30 8.19
N VAL A 21 8.17 -14.90 9.47
CA VAL A 21 7.26 -15.56 10.43
C VAL A 21 5.81 -15.43 9.98
N ALA A 22 5.36 -14.21 9.71
CA ALA A 22 3.96 -13.94 9.34
C ALA A 22 3.55 -14.67 8.07
N MET A 23 4.41 -14.67 7.05
CA MET A 23 4.12 -15.29 5.75
C MET A 23 4.08 -16.82 5.84
N ASN A 24 4.96 -17.44 6.65
CA ASN A 24 4.87 -18.88 6.91
C ASN A 24 3.56 -19.27 7.58
N TYR A 25 3.08 -18.46 8.53
CA TYR A 25 1.79 -18.70 9.18
C TYR A 25 0.63 -18.53 8.20
N VAL A 26 0.58 -17.41 7.46
CA VAL A 26 -0.55 -17.08 6.58
C VAL A 26 -0.67 -18.03 5.38
N LEU A 27 0.45 -18.47 4.81
CA LEU A 27 0.44 -19.23 3.54
C LEU A 27 0.65 -20.72 3.70
N ASP A 28 1.36 -21.14 4.74
CA ASP A 28 1.74 -22.56 4.93
C ASP A 28 1.32 -23.11 6.31
N ASP A 29 0.68 -22.32 7.18
CA ASP A 29 0.34 -22.67 8.59
C ASP A 29 1.55 -23.21 9.40
N LYS A 30 2.75 -22.75 9.04
CA LYS A 30 4.03 -23.18 9.65
C LYS A 30 4.46 -22.20 10.74
N VAL A 31 4.87 -22.74 11.89
CA VAL A 31 5.38 -21.97 13.04
C VAL A 31 6.68 -22.54 13.61
N GLY A 32 7.42 -21.72 14.37
CA GLY A 32 8.62 -22.16 15.07
C GLY A 32 9.71 -22.72 14.16
N ALA A 33 10.20 -23.92 14.47
CA ALA A 33 11.26 -24.60 13.71
C ALA A 33 10.81 -25.10 12.33
N TYR A 34 9.50 -25.16 12.06
CA TYR A 34 8.96 -25.61 10.77
C TYR A 34 8.91 -24.51 9.72
N LYS A 35 9.27 -23.27 10.08
CA LYS A 35 9.34 -22.15 9.12
C LYS A 35 10.30 -22.47 7.98
N SER A 36 9.95 -22.01 6.79
CA SER A 36 10.70 -22.20 5.56
C SER A 36 10.69 -20.92 4.73
N THR A 37 11.41 -20.92 3.61
CA THR A 37 11.35 -19.83 2.62
C THR A 37 10.47 -20.20 1.42
N ASP A 38 9.71 -21.29 1.51
CA ASP A 38 8.89 -21.82 0.42
C ASP A 38 7.87 -20.80 -0.08
N TRP A 39 7.28 -20.02 0.83
CA TRP A 39 6.31 -18.97 0.51
C TRP A 39 6.87 -17.91 -0.46
N LEU A 40 8.19 -17.74 -0.51
CA LEU A 40 8.81 -16.78 -1.44
C LEU A 40 8.52 -17.14 -2.91
N ARG A 41 8.21 -18.40 -3.23
CA ARG A 41 7.84 -18.83 -4.59
C ARG A 41 6.61 -18.10 -5.15
N PHE A 42 5.78 -17.53 -4.28
CA PHE A 42 4.61 -16.76 -4.70
C PHE A 42 4.96 -15.37 -5.24
N PHE A 43 6.18 -14.88 -4.98
CA PHE A 43 6.60 -13.52 -5.33
C PHE A 43 7.82 -13.55 -6.26
N ASP A 44 7.88 -12.58 -7.16
CA ASP A 44 9.05 -12.32 -8.00
C ASP A 44 10.06 -11.42 -7.28
N VAL A 45 9.55 -10.46 -6.49
CA VAL A 45 10.37 -9.53 -5.69
C VAL A 45 9.71 -9.33 -4.32
N VAL A 46 10.50 -9.41 -3.26
CA VAL A 46 10.07 -9.07 -1.90
C VAL A 46 10.92 -7.91 -1.40
N VAL A 47 10.27 -6.83 -0.96
CA VAL A 47 10.90 -5.67 -0.34
C VAL A 47 10.37 -5.52 1.08
N VAL A 48 11.24 -5.77 2.06
CA VAL A 48 10.97 -5.59 3.48
C VAL A 48 11.53 -4.24 3.96
N GLY A 49 11.06 -3.74 5.10
CA GLY A 49 11.56 -2.49 5.69
C GLY A 49 11.52 -1.29 4.74
N CYS A 50 10.58 -1.25 3.78
CA CYS A 50 10.62 -0.25 2.70
C CYS A 50 10.29 1.18 3.15
N GLY A 51 9.72 1.36 4.34
CA GLY A 51 9.55 2.68 4.95
C GLY A 51 8.50 3.56 4.26
N LYS A 52 7.39 2.98 3.79
CA LYS A 52 6.22 3.73 3.30
C LYS A 52 5.76 4.74 4.35
N PRO A 53 5.41 5.99 3.96
CA PRO A 53 5.21 6.44 2.58
C PRO A 53 6.50 6.83 1.82
N GLY A 54 7.66 6.87 2.49
CA GLY A 54 8.94 7.30 1.91
C GLY A 54 9.36 6.52 0.67
N PHE A 55 9.03 5.22 0.63
CA PHE A 55 9.25 4.34 -0.52
C PHE A 55 8.74 4.90 -1.86
N PHE A 56 7.65 5.68 -1.85
CA PHE A 56 6.99 6.17 -3.05
C PHE A 56 7.53 7.51 -3.58
N ASN A 57 8.29 8.24 -2.77
CA ASN A 57 8.73 9.61 -3.12
C ASN A 57 10.21 9.90 -2.87
N SER A 58 10.88 9.09 -2.07
CA SER A 58 12.27 9.30 -1.67
C SER A 58 13.17 8.21 -2.26
N SER A 59 14.41 8.57 -2.59
CA SER A 59 15.46 7.59 -2.87
C SER A 59 15.98 7.05 -1.54
N GLY A 60 15.98 5.72 -1.39
CA GLY A 60 16.55 5.02 -0.26
C GLY A 60 17.66 4.06 -0.70
N GLN A 61 18.56 3.70 0.20
CA GLN A 61 19.52 2.64 -0.06
C GLN A 61 18.80 1.29 -0.10
N LEU A 62 19.16 0.45 -1.06
CA LEU A 62 18.61 -0.89 -1.22
C LEU A 62 19.67 -1.91 -0.80
N PHE A 63 19.28 -2.83 0.07
CA PHE A 63 20.13 -3.91 0.54
C PHE A 63 19.54 -5.25 0.12
N HIS A 64 20.39 -6.21 -0.23
CA HIS A 64 19.96 -7.59 -0.45
C HIS A 64 19.93 -8.30 0.91
N VAL A 65 18.89 -9.10 1.13
CA VAL A 65 18.71 -9.87 2.36
C VAL A 65 19.11 -11.32 2.08
N ASP A 66 20.11 -11.83 2.80
CA ASP A 66 20.32 -13.28 2.85
C ASP A 66 19.18 -13.91 3.66
N VAL A 67 18.32 -14.66 2.97
CA VAL A 67 17.12 -15.27 3.57
C VAL A 67 17.44 -16.30 4.66
N LYS A 68 18.66 -16.86 4.68
CA LYS A 68 19.08 -17.85 5.69
C LYS A 68 19.61 -17.18 6.95
N SER A 69 20.53 -16.23 6.79
CA SER A 69 21.18 -15.57 7.94
C SER A 69 20.46 -14.29 8.41
N GLY A 70 19.61 -13.69 7.57
CA GLY A 70 19.01 -12.38 7.79
C GLY A 70 19.98 -11.20 7.59
N LEU A 71 21.24 -11.46 7.21
CA LEU A 71 22.23 -10.42 7.01
C LEU A 71 21.96 -9.60 5.75
N LEU A 72 22.39 -8.34 5.80
CA LEU A 72 22.22 -7.38 4.73
C LEU A 72 23.53 -7.21 3.97
N SER A 73 23.46 -7.29 2.64
CA SER A 73 24.56 -6.92 1.75
C SER A 73 24.21 -5.69 0.92
N ASN A 74 25.20 -4.83 0.70
CA ASN A 74 25.03 -3.64 -0.11
C ASN A 74 24.73 -4.03 -1.56
N THR A 75 23.83 -3.28 -2.19
CA THR A 75 23.53 -3.44 -3.61
C THR A 75 23.70 -2.11 -4.33
N ASP A 76 24.15 -2.17 -5.58
CA ASP A 76 24.02 -1.06 -6.51
C ASP A 76 22.67 -1.23 -7.20
N ASN A 77 21.64 -0.59 -6.65
CA ASN A 77 20.31 -0.54 -7.25
C ASN A 77 19.70 -1.95 -7.52
N GLY A 78 20.02 -2.93 -6.68
CA GLY A 78 19.56 -4.32 -6.77
C GLY A 78 20.55 -5.29 -7.42
N ALA A 79 21.69 -4.81 -7.92
CA ALA A 79 22.83 -5.63 -8.29
C ALA A 79 23.78 -5.81 -7.09
N PRO A 80 24.29 -7.02 -6.81
CA PRO A 80 25.24 -7.24 -5.72
C PRO A 80 26.55 -6.47 -5.99
N ILE A 81 27.06 -5.76 -4.98
CA ILE A 81 28.38 -5.11 -5.03
C ILE A 81 29.43 -6.12 -4.55
N ILE A 82 30.47 -6.35 -5.36
CA ILE A 82 31.62 -7.15 -4.95
C ILE A 82 32.49 -6.31 -4.01
N PRO A 83 32.80 -6.77 -2.78
CA PRO A 83 33.72 -6.06 -1.89
C PRO A 83 35.12 -5.92 -2.51
N VAL A 84 35.72 -4.74 -2.36
CA VAL A 84 37.02 -4.38 -2.97
C VAL A 84 38.16 -5.33 -2.55
N ASP A 85 38.04 -6.01 -1.42
CA ASP A 85 39.10 -6.85 -0.84
C ASP A 85 39.09 -8.33 -1.31
N GLU A 86 38.10 -8.75 -2.11
CA GLU A 86 38.01 -10.14 -2.60
C GLU A 86 38.76 -10.40 -3.92
N ALA A 87 39.25 -9.35 -4.59
CA ALA A 87 40.06 -9.51 -5.81
C ALA A 87 41.45 -10.11 -5.55
N ASP A 88 41.92 -10.14 -4.30
CA ASP A 88 43.27 -10.59 -3.90
C ASP A 88 43.28 -11.94 -3.13
N ARG A 89 42.11 -12.57 -2.91
CA ARG A 89 42.07 -13.90 -2.27
C ARG A 89 42.27 -15.00 -3.31
N SER A 90 43.43 -15.64 -3.24
CA SER A 90 43.81 -16.83 -4.00
C SER A 90 43.10 -18.12 -3.53
N GLU A 91 41.81 -18.04 -3.20
CA GLU A 91 40.95 -19.21 -3.05
C GLU A 91 39.77 -19.06 -4.00
N PRO A 92 39.43 -20.09 -4.80
CA PRO A 92 38.30 -20.00 -5.70
C PRO A 92 37.03 -19.80 -4.88
N ALA A 93 36.53 -18.57 -4.86
CA ALA A 93 35.20 -18.26 -4.39
C ALA A 93 34.23 -19.22 -5.10
N GLN A 94 33.38 -19.90 -4.32
CA GLN A 94 32.27 -20.68 -4.89
C GLN A 94 31.55 -19.79 -5.90
N PRO A 95 31.26 -20.27 -7.12
CA PRO A 95 30.72 -19.43 -8.17
C PRO A 95 29.40 -18.82 -7.70
N GLN A 96 29.45 -17.53 -7.35
CA GLN A 96 28.26 -16.74 -7.15
C GLN A 96 27.62 -16.55 -8.53
N PRO A 97 26.30 -16.70 -8.66
CA PRO A 97 25.65 -16.61 -9.95
C PRO A 97 25.79 -15.19 -10.48
N GLU A 98 26.67 -15.02 -11.47
CA GLU A 98 26.72 -13.84 -12.32
C GLU A 98 25.30 -13.53 -12.82
N LEU A 99 24.85 -12.30 -12.63
CA LEU A 99 23.59 -11.84 -13.21
C LEU A 99 23.78 -11.74 -14.72
N PRO A 100 23.08 -12.54 -15.54
CA PRO A 100 23.22 -12.44 -16.99
C PRO A 100 22.62 -11.12 -17.48
N PRO A 101 23.25 -10.44 -18.45
CA PRO A 101 22.70 -9.26 -19.08
C PRO A 101 21.54 -9.70 -19.99
N GLY A 102 20.32 -9.51 -19.53
CA GLY A 102 19.11 -9.82 -20.29
C GLY A 102 18.63 -11.27 -20.11
N GLY A 103 17.61 -11.43 -19.28
CA GLY A 103 16.91 -12.71 -19.10
C GLY A 103 16.79 -13.10 -17.64
N MET A 104 15.59 -12.96 -17.08
CA MET A 104 15.21 -13.51 -15.78
C MET A 104 15.38 -15.02 -15.80
N SER A 105 16.38 -15.55 -15.07
CA SER A 105 16.37 -16.96 -14.69
C SER A 105 15.34 -17.18 -13.57
N PRO A 106 14.52 -18.26 -13.60
CA PRO A 106 13.33 -18.38 -12.77
C PRO A 106 13.57 -18.95 -11.35
N SER A 107 14.80 -19.11 -10.89
CA SER A 107 15.08 -20.08 -9.82
C SER A 107 15.31 -19.54 -8.40
N GLN A 108 15.42 -18.23 -8.17
CA GLN A 108 15.56 -17.72 -6.79
C GLN A 108 14.73 -16.45 -6.54
N PRO A 109 13.85 -16.46 -5.52
CA PRO A 109 13.10 -15.28 -5.12
C PRO A 109 14.06 -14.28 -4.45
N ARG A 110 14.01 -13.03 -4.91
CA ARG A 110 14.90 -11.98 -4.43
C ARG A 110 14.25 -11.20 -3.29
N VAL A 111 14.97 -11.11 -2.19
CA VAL A 111 14.53 -10.39 -0.98
C VAL A 111 15.45 -9.21 -0.78
N PHE A 112 14.85 -8.03 -0.66
CA PHE A 112 15.56 -6.77 -0.44
C PHE A 112 15.00 -6.02 0.74
N GLN A 113 15.81 -5.14 1.32
CA GLN A 113 15.41 -4.23 2.38
C GLN A 113 15.59 -2.77 1.96
N GLY A 114 14.60 -1.93 2.26
CA GLY A 114 14.64 -0.49 1.99
C GLY A 114 14.32 -0.13 0.54
N GLY A 115 15.18 0.70 -0.07
CA GLY A 115 15.06 1.17 -1.45
C GLY A 115 13.86 2.08 -1.74
N CYS A 116 13.51 2.18 -3.02
CA CYS A 116 12.37 2.97 -3.48
C CYS A 116 11.60 2.27 -4.61
N TYR A 117 10.45 2.85 -5.00
CA TYR A 117 9.62 2.30 -6.07
C TYR A 117 10.35 2.17 -7.42
N ARG A 118 11.36 3.01 -7.68
CA ARG A 118 12.14 2.98 -8.94
C ARG A 118 12.98 1.71 -9.04
N ASP A 119 13.53 1.26 -7.91
CA ASP A 119 14.28 0.02 -7.85
C ASP A 119 13.36 -1.17 -8.13
N LEU A 120 12.17 -1.15 -7.54
CA LEU A 120 11.13 -2.15 -7.82
C LEU A 120 10.72 -2.16 -9.30
N HIS A 121 10.54 -0.98 -9.92
CA HIS A 121 10.23 -0.88 -11.35
C HIS A 121 11.34 -1.49 -12.21
N ARG A 122 12.61 -1.18 -11.89
CA ARG A 122 13.77 -1.75 -12.58
C ARG A 122 13.82 -3.27 -12.45
N MET A 123 13.64 -3.80 -11.23
CA MET A 123 13.65 -5.24 -10.96
C MET A 123 12.51 -5.98 -11.66
N LEU A 124 11.33 -5.37 -11.73
CA LEU A 124 10.15 -5.97 -12.38
C LEU A 124 10.06 -5.66 -13.88
N GLY A 125 10.97 -4.87 -14.44
CA GLY A 125 10.92 -4.44 -15.84
C GLY A 125 9.67 -3.60 -16.19
N VAL A 126 9.16 -2.86 -15.21
CA VAL A 126 7.97 -1.99 -15.37
C VAL A 126 8.43 -0.64 -15.88
N THR A 127 7.79 -0.14 -16.94
CA THR A 127 8.12 1.15 -17.56
C THR A 127 7.15 2.26 -17.19
N SER A 128 5.92 1.92 -16.78
CA SER A 128 4.89 2.87 -16.39
C SER A 128 4.19 2.42 -15.11
N GLY A 129 3.88 3.39 -14.23
CA GLY A 129 3.15 3.14 -13.00
C GLY A 129 1.76 2.52 -13.22
N GLU A 130 1.10 2.80 -14.34
CA GLU A 130 -0.24 2.29 -14.65
C GLU A 130 -0.29 0.76 -14.84
N GLN A 131 0.85 0.16 -15.19
CA GLN A 131 1.00 -1.29 -15.31
C GLN A 131 0.91 -1.98 -13.94
N VAL A 132 1.14 -1.24 -12.86
CA VAL A 132 1.15 -1.75 -11.48
C VAL A 132 -0.22 -1.58 -10.84
N LEU A 133 -0.72 -2.67 -10.25
CA LEU A 133 -1.83 -2.65 -9.30
C LEU A 133 -1.26 -2.90 -7.90
N TYR A 134 -1.47 -1.95 -7.00
CA TYR A 134 -1.02 -2.04 -5.61
C TYR A 134 -2.21 -2.17 -4.66
N ALA A 135 -2.15 -3.18 -3.79
CA ALA A 135 -3.15 -3.40 -2.76
C ALA A 135 -2.56 -3.04 -1.39
N GLY A 136 -3.29 -2.26 -0.61
CA GLY A 136 -2.90 -1.86 0.74
C GLY A 136 -4.11 -1.53 1.59
N ASP A 137 -3.90 -1.43 2.90
CA ASP A 137 -4.91 -1.14 3.92
C ASP A 137 -4.80 0.31 4.45
N HIS A 138 -3.61 0.90 4.38
CA HIS A 138 -3.41 2.29 4.80
C HIS A 138 -3.71 3.30 3.69
N ILE A 139 -4.81 4.05 3.83
CA ILE A 139 -5.24 5.09 2.87
C ILE A 139 -4.10 6.07 2.52
N TYR A 140 -3.43 6.63 3.52
CA TYR A 140 -2.38 7.63 3.29
C TYR A 140 -1.02 7.02 2.96
N GLY A 141 -0.63 5.99 3.71
CA GLY A 141 0.67 5.34 3.58
C GLY A 141 0.83 4.67 2.23
N ASP A 142 -0.23 4.02 1.75
CA ASP A 142 -0.18 3.11 0.61
C ASP A 142 -0.91 3.69 -0.61
N ILE A 143 -2.17 4.09 -0.45
CA ILE A 143 -3.05 4.39 -1.59
C ILE A 143 -2.78 5.77 -2.18
N VAL A 144 -2.89 6.82 -1.37
CA VAL A 144 -2.80 8.22 -1.84
C VAL A 144 -1.41 8.49 -2.44
N LYS A 145 -0.35 7.98 -1.81
CA LYS A 145 1.03 8.20 -2.26
C LYS A 145 1.36 7.39 -3.51
N ALA A 146 0.98 6.12 -3.58
CA ALA A 146 1.20 5.32 -4.79
C ALA A 146 0.47 5.92 -6.01
N LYS A 147 -0.76 6.43 -5.82
CA LYS A 147 -1.53 7.06 -6.91
C LYS A 147 -0.96 8.42 -7.32
N LYS A 148 -0.71 9.33 -6.36
CA LYS A 148 -0.30 10.71 -6.67
C LYS A 148 1.16 10.82 -7.12
N ALA A 149 2.06 10.04 -6.52
CA ALA A 149 3.49 10.16 -6.80
C ALA A 149 3.94 9.32 -8.01
N ILE A 150 3.30 8.17 -8.26
CA ILE A 150 3.77 7.20 -9.26
C ILE A 150 2.70 6.87 -10.31
N GLY A 151 1.41 7.11 -10.02
CA GLY A 151 0.32 6.78 -10.94
C GLY A 151 -0.12 5.32 -10.89
N TRP A 152 0.23 4.57 -9.84
CA TRP A 152 -0.20 3.18 -9.68
C TRP A 152 -1.72 3.07 -9.64
N ARG A 153 -2.27 1.97 -10.19
CA ARG A 153 -3.64 1.56 -9.87
C ARG A 153 -3.65 1.05 -8.44
N THR A 154 -4.66 1.41 -7.66
CA THR A 154 -4.70 1.12 -6.22
C THR A 154 -5.96 0.37 -5.84
N MET A 155 -5.84 -0.59 -4.93
CA MET A 155 -6.94 -1.32 -4.32
C MET A 155 -6.81 -1.16 -2.79
N LEU A 156 -7.86 -0.63 -2.15
CA LEU A 156 -7.91 -0.49 -0.70
C LEU A 156 -8.57 -1.73 -0.10
N VAL A 157 -7.89 -2.37 0.84
CA VAL A 157 -8.43 -3.48 1.65
C VAL A 157 -8.97 -2.88 2.95
N VAL A 158 -10.27 -3.05 3.22
CA VAL A 158 -10.93 -2.53 4.42
C VAL A 158 -11.60 -3.70 5.17
N PRO A 159 -10.91 -4.35 6.12
CA PRO A 159 -11.46 -5.46 6.88
C PRO A 159 -12.74 -5.09 7.66
N GLU A 160 -12.80 -3.86 8.19
CA GLU A 160 -13.89 -3.36 9.01
C GLU A 160 -15.20 -3.21 8.22
N LEU A 161 -15.12 -3.09 6.89
CA LEU A 161 -16.27 -2.90 6.01
C LEU A 161 -17.26 -4.07 6.09
N ALA A 162 -16.77 -5.29 6.33
CA ALA A 162 -17.65 -6.46 6.47
C ALA A 162 -18.58 -6.32 7.69
N VAL A 163 -18.05 -5.82 8.80
CA VAL A 163 -18.82 -5.56 10.02
C VAL A 163 -19.77 -4.39 9.81
N GLU A 164 -19.30 -3.32 9.17
CA GLU A 164 -20.10 -2.14 8.86
C GLU A 164 -21.31 -2.49 7.99
N LEU A 165 -21.13 -3.26 6.92
CA LEU A 165 -22.22 -3.70 6.05
C LEU A 165 -23.27 -4.53 6.80
N LYS A 166 -22.82 -5.40 7.73
CA LYS A 166 -23.73 -6.17 8.57
C LYS A 166 -24.57 -5.25 9.47
N LEU A 167 -23.91 -4.35 10.20
CA LEU A 167 -24.58 -3.40 11.10
C LEU A 167 -25.50 -2.44 10.33
N GLN A 168 -25.12 -2.05 9.12
CA GLN A 168 -25.93 -1.21 8.24
C GLN A 168 -27.23 -1.92 7.85
N GLY A 169 -27.18 -3.22 7.56
CA GLY A 169 -28.38 -4.03 7.33
C GLY A 169 -29.29 -4.10 8.56
N GLU A 170 -28.72 -4.31 9.74
CA GLU A 170 -29.48 -4.43 11.00
C GLU A 170 -30.11 -3.10 11.44
N THR A 171 -29.47 -1.97 11.14
CA THR A 171 -29.92 -0.62 11.55
C THR A 171 -30.70 0.12 10.47
N GLN A 172 -31.06 -0.55 9.37
CA GLN A 172 -31.68 0.08 8.19
C GLN A 172 -32.95 0.87 8.53
N MET A 173 -33.82 0.33 9.39
CA MET A 173 -35.07 1.02 9.75
C MET A 173 -34.81 2.31 10.55
N ILE A 174 -33.87 2.27 11.49
CA ILE A 174 -33.49 3.43 12.31
C ILE A 174 -32.84 4.50 11.42
N GLN A 175 -32.00 4.09 10.46
CA GLN A 175 -31.39 5.01 9.49
C GLN A 175 -32.44 5.70 8.61
N GLU A 176 -33.48 4.97 8.19
CA GLU A 176 -34.57 5.55 7.40
C GLU A 176 -35.42 6.52 8.22
N GLU A 177 -35.76 6.17 9.46
CA GLU A 177 -36.45 7.08 10.38
C GLU A 177 -35.64 8.36 10.61
N LEU A 178 -34.34 8.23 10.88
CA LEU A 178 -33.43 9.36 11.05
C LEU A 178 -33.35 10.22 9.78
N ARG A 179 -33.39 9.60 8.60
CA ARG A 179 -33.41 10.30 7.31
C ARG A 179 -34.68 11.14 7.16
N VAL A 180 -35.85 10.57 7.47
CA VAL A 180 -37.14 11.28 7.43
C VAL A 180 -37.16 12.44 8.42
N LEU A 181 -36.75 12.21 9.66
CA LEU A 181 -36.70 13.26 10.68
C LEU A 181 -35.74 14.39 10.31
N ARG A 182 -34.57 14.08 9.72
CA ARG A 182 -33.64 15.10 9.21
C ARG A 182 -34.25 15.93 8.07
N GLN A 183 -35.02 15.31 7.19
CA GLN A 183 -35.72 16.02 6.12
C GLN A 183 -36.80 16.95 6.67
N GLN A 184 -37.61 16.48 7.63
CA GLN A 184 -38.62 17.30 8.29
C GLN A 184 -37.99 18.49 9.03
N ARG A 185 -36.88 18.25 9.74
CA ARG A 185 -36.12 19.32 10.40
C ARG A 185 -35.68 20.40 9.40
N GLY A 186 -35.11 20.01 8.26
CA GLY A 186 -34.71 20.94 7.22
C GLY A 186 -35.88 21.77 6.65
N GLN A 187 -37.05 21.14 6.44
CA GLN A 187 -38.23 21.86 5.96
C GLN A 187 -38.72 22.91 6.96
N LEU A 188 -38.68 22.59 8.26
CA LEU A 188 -39.04 23.54 9.32
C LEU A 188 -38.02 24.67 9.41
N GLU A 189 -36.71 24.36 9.32
CA GLU A 189 -35.64 25.37 9.26
C GLU A 189 -35.87 26.36 8.10
N ASP A 190 -36.21 25.85 6.90
CA ASP A 190 -36.53 26.69 5.73
C ASP A 190 -37.80 27.54 5.95
N GLN A 191 -38.83 27.00 6.62
CA GLN A 191 -40.05 27.75 6.93
C GLN A 191 -39.78 28.89 7.91
N ILE A 192 -39.03 28.61 8.97
CA ILE A 192 -38.64 29.61 9.97
C ILE A 192 -37.86 30.74 9.28
N GLN A 193 -36.86 30.39 8.47
CA GLN A 193 -36.05 31.38 7.77
C GLN A 193 -36.88 32.26 6.81
N ARG A 194 -37.86 31.68 6.12
CA ARG A 194 -38.81 32.45 5.29
C ARG A 194 -39.67 33.41 6.11
N PHE A 195 -40.19 32.96 7.25
CA PHE A 195 -40.99 33.81 8.12
C PHE A 195 -40.16 34.94 8.73
N GLU A 196 -38.94 34.66 9.19
CA GLU A 196 -38.01 35.69 9.68
C GLU A 196 -37.70 36.73 8.60
N TRP A 197 -37.45 36.29 7.36
CA TRP A 197 -37.19 37.21 6.24
C TRP A 197 -38.41 38.07 5.91
N ALA A 198 -39.62 37.50 5.94
CA ALA A 198 -40.86 38.25 5.73
C ALA A 198 -41.12 39.29 6.83
N LEU A 199 -40.85 38.93 8.10
CA LEU A 199 -40.95 39.83 9.25
C LEU A 199 -39.95 40.99 9.16
N GLN A 200 -38.72 40.73 8.71
CA GLN A 200 -37.73 41.81 8.48
C GLN A 200 -38.15 42.78 7.37
N GLN A 201 -38.84 42.31 6.33
CA GLN A 201 -39.34 43.16 5.26
C GLN A 201 -40.60 43.96 5.61
N GLN A 202 -41.31 43.61 6.69
CA GLN A 202 -42.44 44.36 7.22
C GLN A 202 -42.06 45.38 8.32
N GLY A 203 -40.77 45.63 8.55
CA GLY A 203 -40.29 46.74 9.38
C GLY A 203 -40.72 48.13 8.84
N PRO A 204 -40.83 49.15 9.70
CA PRO A 204 -41.79 50.25 9.57
C PRO A 204 -41.47 51.19 8.39
N ASN A 205 -42.27 51.10 7.33
CA ASN A 205 -42.30 52.11 6.26
C ASN A 205 -43.74 52.37 5.76
N GLY A 206 -44.73 52.20 6.65
CA GLY A 206 -46.14 52.15 6.27
C GLY A 206 -47.07 53.24 6.82
N ASP A 207 -46.59 54.23 7.59
CA ASP A 207 -47.48 55.28 8.16
C ASP A 207 -46.76 56.64 8.32
N GLN A 208 -46.39 57.29 7.21
CA GLN A 208 -46.18 58.73 7.16
C GLN A 208 -46.50 59.24 5.76
N ASP A 209 -47.79 59.44 5.45
CA ASP A 209 -48.24 60.47 4.50
C ASP A 209 -49.77 60.63 4.59
N SER A 210 -50.22 61.52 5.49
CA SER A 210 -51.49 62.24 5.35
C SER A 210 -51.40 63.56 6.12
N GLN A 211 -50.94 64.62 5.46
CA GLN A 211 -51.28 66.02 5.77
C GLN A 211 -52.09 66.58 4.60
#